data_AF-A0A1I1ZCF1-F1
#
_entry.id   AF-A0A1I1ZCF1-F1
#
_cell.length_a   1.000
_cell.length_b   1.000
_cell.length_c   1.000
_cell.angle_alpha   90.00
_cell.angle_beta   90.00
_cell.angle_gamma   90.00
#
_symmetry.space_group_name_H-M   'P 1'
#
loop_
_entity.id
_entity.type
_entity.pdbx_description
1 polymer ?
#
loop_
_entity_poly.entity_id
_entity_poly.type
_entity_poly.pdbx_seq_one_letter_code
_entity_poly.pdbx_strand_id
1 'polypeptide(L)'
;MLKPVRIKLLISAVVAALAATLAVLAAHSGPAAAHGNVVGPASRNYGCFERWGSKFQDPTMATSDPMCWQAWQADPNAMWNWNGLFREGVAGQHETAVPDGQLCSAGHTVAGRYNSMDVPGDWKATSIGNSFTLSLFDGARHGADYIRIYVTKPGYNPVTTPLKWSDLELIKSVPNTPAAQWTQQLSNGVQIDIPAGVSGRSGRAMLYTIWQASHADQSYYFCSDVNFGGTTNPSPSNPSSPSPSNPSSPSPSTSVSPSTSTPPVTGSCAATHTVTSQWSGGFQGEVKVTAGSAAIKSWTVTLTYPGTAPIAQTWNATLTTNGNTAQATNVSYNGGVAAGASTSFGFLGSGTASTPTITCTATT
;
A
#
# COMPACT_ATOMS: atom_id res chain seq x y z
N MET A 1 53.50 -17.58 -37.09
CA MET A 1 53.73 -17.73 -35.64
C MET A 1 53.74 -16.35 -34.98
N LEU A 2 52.63 -15.92 -34.37
CA LEU A 2 52.63 -14.68 -33.59
C LEU A 2 53.38 -14.93 -32.26
N LYS A 3 54.35 -14.06 -31.94
CA LYS A 3 55.15 -14.14 -30.71
C LYS A 3 54.24 -14.18 -29.46
N PRO A 4 54.56 -15.00 -28.43
CA PRO A 4 53.71 -15.25 -27.27
C PRO A 4 53.33 -13.99 -26.46
N VAL A 5 54.09 -12.90 -26.61
CA VAL A 5 53.80 -11.59 -26.01
C VAL A 5 52.58 -10.90 -26.64
N ARG A 6 52.35 -11.07 -27.96
CA ARG A 6 51.20 -10.45 -28.66
C ARG A 6 49.88 -11.13 -28.30
N ILE A 7 49.90 -12.43 -28.01
CA ILE A 7 48.73 -13.20 -27.57
C ILE A 7 48.30 -12.77 -26.16
N LYS A 8 49.25 -12.56 -25.24
CA LYS A 8 48.96 -12.06 -23.88
C LYS A 8 48.33 -10.66 -23.89
N LEU A 9 48.83 -9.74 -24.73
CA LEU A 9 48.22 -8.40 -24.85
C LEU A 9 46.81 -8.44 -25.46
N LEU A 10 46.56 -9.29 -26.45
CA LEU A 10 45.24 -9.45 -27.06
C LEU A 10 44.22 -10.04 -26.06
N ILE A 11 44.62 -11.03 -25.26
CA ILE A 11 43.75 -11.61 -24.21
C ILE A 11 43.44 -10.57 -23.13
N SER A 12 44.43 -9.80 -22.67
CA SER A 12 44.20 -8.75 -21.67
C SER A 12 43.28 -7.63 -22.17
N ALA A 13 43.40 -7.24 -23.44
CA ALA A 13 42.53 -6.24 -24.06
C ALA A 13 41.08 -6.75 -24.21
N VAL A 14 40.90 -8.02 -24.56
CA VAL A 14 39.57 -8.66 -24.65
C VAL A 14 38.93 -8.81 -23.27
N VAL A 15 39.68 -9.20 -22.24
CA VAL A 15 39.19 -9.29 -20.86
C VAL A 15 38.83 -7.91 -20.29
N ALA A 16 39.62 -6.87 -20.57
CA ALA A 16 39.30 -5.51 -20.14
C ALA A 16 38.06 -4.95 -20.87
N ALA A 17 37.89 -5.24 -22.17
CA ALA A 17 36.70 -4.87 -22.94
C ALA A 17 35.44 -5.63 -22.47
N LEU A 18 35.57 -6.90 -22.11
CA LEU A 18 34.50 -7.71 -21.50
C LEU A 18 34.15 -7.22 -20.09
N ALA A 19 35.13 -6.86 -19.26
CA ALA A 19 34.88 -6.30 -17.94
C ALA A 19 34.25 -4.90 -18.01
N ALA A 20 34.65 -4.07 -18.97
CA ALA A 20 34.05 -2.76 -19.20
C ALA A 20 32.61 -2.88 -19.76
N THR A 21 32.33 -3.85 -20.63
CA THR A 21 30.97 -4.11 -21.11
C THR A 21 30.08 -4.75 -20.03
N LEU A 22 30.61 -5.62 -19.16
CA LEU A 22 29.90 -6.13 -18.00
C LEU A 22 29.61 -5.03 -16.95
N ALA A 23 30.53 -4.09 -16.76
CA ALA A 23 30.34 -2.93 -15.87
C ALA A 23 29.33 -1.91 -16.45
N VAL A 24 29.26 -1.76 -17.77
CA VAL A 24 28.25 -0.92 -18.44
C VAL A 24 26.87 -1.59 -18.46
N LEU A 25 26.78 -2.92 -18.45
CA LEU A 25 25.52 -3.66 -18.25
C LEU A 25 25.05 -3.69 -16.78
N ALA A 26 25.95 -3.43 -15.82
CA ALA A 26 25.62 -3.30 -14.40
C ALA A 26 25.26 -1.87 -13.97
N ALA A 27 25.39 -0.89 -14.87
CA ALA A 27 24.93 0.47 -14.65
C ALA A 27 23.60 0.67 -15.38
N HIS A 28 22.58 1.16 -14.66
CA HIS A 28 21.25 1.63 -15.11
C HIS A 28 20.03 0.72 -14.86
N SER A 29 20.12 -0.34 -14.06
CA SER A 29 18.91 -0.79 -13.35
C SER A 29 18.62 0.21 -12.22
N GLY A 30 17.89 1.27 -12.54
CA GLY A 30 17.34 2.17 -11.53
C GLY A 30 16.56 1.37 -10.46
N PRO A 31 16.49 1.86 -9.22
CA PRO A 31 15.75 1.18 -8.16
C PRO A 31 14.30 1.00 -8.61
N ALA A 32 13.75 -0.21 -8.47
CA ALA A 32 12.32 -0.46 -8.61
C ALA A 32 11.61 0.39 -7.57
N ALA A 33 11.01 1.49 -8.01
CA ALA A 33 10.53 2.53 -7.14
C ALA A 33 9.10 2.23 -6.62
N ALA A 34 8.69 2.84 -5.51
CA ALA A 34 7.46 2.52 -4.79
C ALA A 34 6.20 2.80 -5.60
N HIS A 35 5.19 1.92 -5.56
CA HIS A 35 3.87 2.09 -6.17
C HIS A 35 3.19 3.45 -5.82
N GLY A 36 2.01 3.75 -6.39
CA GLY A 36 1.32 5.05 -6.24
C GLY A 36 -0.11 4.99 -5.67
N ASN A 37 -0.74 6.16 -5.49
CA ASN A 37 -2.15 6.31 -5.09
C ASN A 37 -2.71 7.69 -5.50
N VAL A 38 -4.04 7.84 -5.50
CA VAL A 38 -4.72 9.13 -5.58
C VAL A 38 -4.60 9.85 -4.24
N VAL A 39 -3.89 10.99 -4.27
CA VAL A 39 -3.61 11.81 -3.07
C VAL A 39 -4.56 13.01 -2.95
N GLY A 40 -5.30 13.34 -4.00
CA GLY A 40 -6.28 14.43 -4.00
C GLY A 40 -7.35 14.27 -5.08
N PRO A 41 -8.66 14.26 -4.78
CA PRO A 41 -9.22 13.97 -3.46
C PRO A 41 -8.75 12.60 -2.98
N ALA A 42 -8.23 12.54 -1.75
CA ALA A 42 -7.54 11.37 -1.20
C ALA A 42 -8.39 10.08 -1.31
N SER A 43 -7.76 8.99 -1.73
CA SER A 43 -8.40 7.68 -1.65
C SER A 43 -8.62 7.23 -0.21
N ARG A 44 -9.47 6.22 0.01
CA ARG A 44 -9.82 5.72 1.35
C ARG A 44 -8.59 5.40 2.21
N ASN A 45 -7.72 4.51 1.72
CA ASN A 45 -6.56 4.05 2.49
C ASN A 45 -5.48 5.14 2.63
N TYR A 46 -5.21 5.92 1.58
CA TYR A 46 -4.28 7.05 1.66
C TYR A 46 -4.78 8.12 2.64
N GLY A 47 -6.06 8.48 2.58
CA GLY A 47 -6.66 9.45 3.49
C GLY A 47 -6.64 8.98 4.96
N CYS A 48 -6.87 7.69 5.21
CA CYS A 48 -6.71 7.13 6.56
C CYS A 48 -5.25 7.14 7.02
N PHE A 49 -4.30 6.81 6.14
CA PHE A 49 -2.87 6.92 6.43
C PHE A 49 -2.47 8.36 6.76
N GLU A 50 -2.89 9.33 5.95
CA GLU A 50 -2.54 10.74 6.11
C GLU A 50 -3.08 11.31 7.44
N ARG A 51 -4.36 11.06 7.76
CA ARG A 51 -4.99 11.61 8.96
C ARG A 51 -4.59 10.92 10.25
N TRP A 52 -4.32 9.61 10.19
CA TRP A 52 -4.19 8.77 11.37
C TRP A 52 -2.86 8.03 11.49
N GLY A 53 -2.02 7.94 10.46
CA GLY A 53 -0.79 7.14 10.51
C GLY A 53 0.10 7.47 11.72
N SER A 54 0.33 8.75 12.00
CA SER A 54 1.15 9.18 13.15
C SER A 54 0.54 8.90 14.52
N LYS A 55 -0.75 8.53 14.57
CA LYS A 55 -1.55 8.33 15.77
C LYS A 55 -2.59 7.22 15.58
N PHE A 56 -2.23 6.14 14.88
CA PHE A 56 -3.19 5.17 14.36
C PHE A 56 -3.91 4.35 15.46
N GLN A 57 -3.40 4.45 16.69
CA GLN A 57 -3.97 3.83 17.89
C GLN A 57 -4.77 4.81 18.76
N ASP A 58 -4.92 6.07 18.33
CA ASP A 58 -5.68 7.07 19.07
C ASP A 58 -7.15 6.61 19.18
N PRO A 59 -7.67 6.36 20.41
CA PRO A 59 -9.02 5.83 20.59
C PRO A 59 -10.10 6.82 20.16
N THR A 60 -9.79 8.11 20.01
CA THR A 60 -10.73 9.11 19.49
C THR A 60 -11.10 8.87 18.03
N MET A 61 -10.31 8.07 17.29
CA MET A 61 -10.62 7.68 15.92
C MET A 61 -11.95 6.93 15.82
N ALA A 62 -12.28 6.09 16.81
CA ALA A 62 -13.49 5.29 16.81
C ALA A 62 -14.78 6.14 16.71
N THR A 63 -14.76 7.35 17.27
CA THR A 63 -15.91 8.27 17.22
C THR A 63 -15.78 9.32 16.12
N SER A 64 -14.57 9.82 15.87
CA SER A 64 -14.35 10.93 14.93
C SER A 64 -14.20 10.48 13.47
N ASP A 65 -13.71 9.27 13.22
CA ASP A 65 -13.48 8.68 11.90
C ASP A 65 -13.68 7.15 11.94
N PRO A 66 -14.92 6.68 12.18
CA PRO A 66 -15.21 5.25 12.42
C PRO A 66 -14.81 4.35 11.25
N MET A 67 -14.81 4.88 10.02
CA MET A 67 -14.41 4.11 8.84
C MET A 67 -12.90 3.91 8.74
N CYS A 68 -12.09 4.90 9.11
CA CYS A 68 -10.66 4.65 9.28
C CYS A 68 -10.39 3.77 10.49
N TRP A 69 -11.13 3.92 11.59
CA TRP A 69 -10.98 3.07 12.77
C TRP A 69 -11.14 1.60 12.42
N GLN A 70 -12.26 1.21 11.79
CA GLN A 70 -12.46 -0.19 11.41
C GLN A 70 -11.38 -0.68 10.44
N ALA A 71 -10.88 0.17 9.53
CA ALA A 71 -9.82 -0.20 8.61
C ALA A 71 -8.50 -0.47 9.34
N TRP A 72 -8.10 0.41 10.27
CA TRP A 72 -6.91 0.23 11.11
C TRP A 72 -7.03 -0.98 12.04
N GLN A 73 -8.23 -1.28 12.53
CA GLN A 73 -8.47 -2.49 13.33
C GLN A 73 -8.42 -3.77 12.50
N ALA A 74 -8.87 -3.72 11.24
CA ALA A 74 -8.91 -4.88 10.35
C ALA A 74 -7.51 -5.27 9.86
N ASP A 75 -6.77 -4.32 9.27
CA ASP A 75 -5.38 -4.53 8.86
C ASP A 75 -4.67 -3.17 8.73
N PRO A 76 -3.79 -2.80 9.68
CA PRO A 76 -2.97 -1.59 9.59
C PRO A 76 -2.16 -1.48 8.30
N ASN A 77 -1.80 -2.62 7.69
CA ASN A 77 -1.00 -2.65 6.46
C ASN A 77 -1.77 -2.15 5.24
N ALA A 78 -3.10 -2.06 5.29
CA ALA A 78 -3.89 -1.39 4.26
C ALA A 78 -3.53 0.10 4.15
N MET A 79 -3.16 0.73 5.26
CA MET A 79 -2.75 2.14 5.32
C MET A 79 -1.24 2.29 5.24
N TRP A 80 -0.45 1.41 5.87
CA TRP A 80 1.01 1.50 5.75
C TRP A 80 1.52 1.19 4.35
N ASN A 81 0.90 0.24 3.66
CA ASN A 81 1.11 0.02 2.24
C ASN A 81 0.02 0.75 1.43
N TRP A 82 -0.21 2.03 1.71
CA TRP A 82 -1.25 2.82 1.04
C TRP A 82 -1.09 2.81 -0.48
N ASN A 83 0.14 2.69 -0.98
CA ASN A 83 0.45 2.65 -2.40
C ASN A 83 0.30 1.27 -3.06
N GLY A 84 0.07 0.19 -2.32
CA GLY A 84 0.09 -1.19 -2.82
C GLY A 84 -1.26 -1.73 -3.31
N LEU A 85 -2.25 -0.88 -3.63
CA LEU A 85 -3.59 -1.32 -4.00
C LEU A 85 -3.70 -1.60 -5.50
N PHE A 86 -3.10 -2.72 -5.94
CA PHE A 86 -3.00 -3.11 -7.35
C PHE A 86 -3.41 -4.56 -7.59
N ARG A 87 -3.64 -4.90 -8.86
CA ARG A 87 -3.68 -6.26 -9.41
C ARG A 87 -2.71 -6.38 -10.58
N GLU A 88 -2.27 -7.59 -10.86
CA GLU A 88 -1.45 -7.93 -12.03
C GLU A 88 -2.21 -8.87 -12.96
N GLY A 89 -1.90 -8.84 -14.26
CA GLY A 89 -2.44 -9.78 -15.24
C GLY A 89 -3.93 -9.61 -15.53
N VAL A 90 -4.49 -8.40 -15.34
CA VAL A 90 -5.92 -8.14 -15.57
C VAL A 90 -6.26 -8.07 -17.05
N ALA A 91 -5.29 -7.80 -17.92
CA ALA A 91 -5.45 -7.73 -19.38
C ALA A 91 -6.61 -6.82 -19.83
N GLY A 92 -6.84 -5.72 -19.09
CA GLY A 92 -7.96 -4.79 -19.31
C GLY A 92 -9.35 -5.28 -18.94
N GLN A 93 -9.51 -6.52 -18.43
CA GLN A 93 -10.79 -7.11 -18.02
C GLN A 93 -11.15 -6.74 -16.57
N HIS A 94 -11.24 -5.45 -16.27
CA HIS A 94 -11.41 -4.96 -14.90
C HIS A 94 -12.68 -5.47 -14.22
N GLU A 95 -13.82 -5.45 -14.92
CA GLU A 95 -15.11 -5.89 -14.36
C GLU A 95 -15.12 -7.37 -13.98
N THR A 96 -14.41 -8.20 -14.77
CA THR A 96 -14.23 -9.63 -14.46
C THR A 96 -13.30 -9.84 -13.27
N ALA A 97 -12.21 -9.07 -13.19
CA ALA A 97 -11.19 -9.22 -12.15
C ALA A 97 -11.58 -8.60 -10.80
N VAL A 98 -12.52 -7.64 -10.81
CA VAL A 98 -12.94 -6.88 -9.63
C VAL A 98 -14.48 -6.98 -9.55
N PRO A 99 -15.02 -7.93 -8.78
CA PRO A 99 -16.48 -8.10 -8.66
C PRO A 99 -17.17 -6.90 -8.00
N ASP A 100 -18.49 -6.79 -8.23
CA ASP A 100 -19.38 -5.89 -7.50
C ASP A 100 -19.22 -6.04 -5.98
N GLY A 101 -19.21 -4.91 -5.27
CA GLY A 101 -18.98 -4.85 -3.83
C GLY A 101 -17.51 -4.98 -3.42
N GLN A 102 -16.58 -5.20 -4.35
CA GLN A 102 -15.14 -5.36 -4.08
C GLN A 102 -14.29 -4.31 -4.82
N LEU A 103 -14.90 -3.25 -5.32
CA LEU A 103 -14.22 -2.27 -6.16
C LEU A 103 -13.12 -1.54 -5.40
N CYS A 104 -13.35 -1.20 -4.13
CA CYS A 104 -12.43 -0.41 -3.33
C CYS A 104 -11.27 -1.23 -2.74
N SER A 105 -11.38 -2.56 -2.72
CA SER A 105 -10.28 -3.48 -2.44
C SER A 105 -9.63 -4.09 -3.69
N ALA A 106 -10.05 -3.66 -4.88
CA ALA A 106 -9.66 -4.27 -6.15
C ALA A 106 -9.88 -5.78 -6.20
N GLY A 107 -11.06 -6.28 -5.83
CA GLY A 107 -11.37 -7.71 -5.86
C GLY A 107 -10.60 -8.48 -4.80
N HIS A 108 -10.55 -7.95 -3.57
CA HIS A 108 -9.79 -8.49 -2.44
C HIS A 108 -8.31 -8.76 -2.76
N THR A 109 -7.67 -7.81 -3.44
CA THR A 109 -6.27 -7.98 -3.86
C THR A 109 -5.32 -8.11 -2.66
N VAL A 110 -4.09 -8.61 -2.92
CA VAL A 110 -3.02 -8.76 -1.93
C VAL A 110 -3.52 -9.54 -0.70
N ALA A 111 -4.08 -10.73 -0.95
CA ALA A 111 -4.63 -11.63 0.06
C ALA A 111 -5.66 -10.97 1.01
N GLY A 112 -6.43 -10.01 0.49
CA GLY A 112 -7.51 -9.35 1.22
C GLY A 112 -7.08 -8.19 2.12
N ARG A 113 -5.82 -7.73 2.02
CA ARG A 113 -5.27 -6.60 2.80
C ARG A 113 -6.20 -5.37 2.80
N TYR A 114 -6.82 -5.08 1.67
CA TYR A 114 -7.63 -3.87 1.47
C TYR A 114 -9.14 -4.11 1.63
N ASN A 115 -9.59 -5.27 2.11
CA ASN A 115 -11.03 -5.62 2.18
C ASN A 115 -11.84 -4.64 3.04
N SER A 116 -11.22 -4.05 4.06
CA SER A 116 -11.88 -3.04 4.90
C SER A 116 -12.27 -1.77 4.12
N MET A 117 -11.69 -1.56 2.93
CA MET A 117 -12.04 -0.46 2.03
C MET A 117 -13.40 -0.67 1.34
N ASP A 118 -13.98 -1.87 1.34
CA ASP A 118 -15.27 -2.14 0.69
C ASP A 118 -16.48 -1.86 1.58
N VAL A 119 -16.27 -1.69 2.89
CA VAL A 119 -17.34 -1.52 3.87
C VAL A 119 -18.11 -0.22 3.60
N PRO A 120 -19.44 -0.27 3.35
CA PRO A 120 -20.26 0.93 3.28
C PRO A 120 -20.27 1.67 4.62
N GLY A 121 -20.26 2.99 4.57
CA GLY A 121 -20.29 3.81 5.78
C GLY A 121 -19.91 5.25 5.51
N ASP A 122 -19.94 6.06 6.56
CA ASP A 122 -19.65 7.49 6.46
C ASP A 122 -18.14 7.76 6.42
N TRP A 123 -17.51 7.30 5.34
CA TRP A 123 -16.11 7.60 5.04
C TRP A 123 -15.93 9.11 4.87
N LYS A 124 -14.85 9.66 5.45
CA LYS A 124 -14.55 11.09 5.33
C LYS A 124 -14.42 11.49 3.87
N ALA A 125 -15.22 12.47 3.48
CA ALA A 125 -15.33 12.93 2.12
C ALA A 125 -14.56 14.24 1.91
N THR A 126 -13.85 14.36 0.78
CA THR A 126 -13.28 15.64 0.34
C THR A 126 -14.35 16.50 -0.33
N SER A 127 -14.51 17.75 0.13
CA SER A 127 -15.38 18.73 -0.53
C SER A 127 -14.78 19.17 -1.87
N ILE A 128 -15.55 19.02 -2.95
CA ILE A 128 -15.11 19.38 -4.31
C ILE A 128 -16.20 20.14 -5.07
N GLY A 129 -15.77 20.92 -6.07
CA GLY A 129 -16.65 21.51 -7.06
C GLY A 129 -17.04 20.51 -8.16
N ASN A 130 -17.97 20.93 -9.02
CA ASN A 130 -18.32 20.19 -10.25
C ASN A 130 -17.16 20.15 -11.27
N SER A 131 -16.20 21.07 -11.14
CA SER A 131 -14.88 21.03 -11.77
C SER A 131 -13.84 20.84 -10.67
N PHE A 132 -12.94 19.88 -10.85
CA PHE A 132 -11.93 19.52 -9.86
C PHE A 132 -10.69 18.93 -10.52
N THR A 133 -9.62 18.79 -9.73
CA THR A 133 -8.39 18.13 -10.15
C THR A 133 -8.24 16.84 -9.36
N LEU A 134 -7.96 15.74 -10.07
CA LEU A 134 -7.51 14.50 -9.47
C LEU A 134 -5.99 14.41 -9.55
N SER A 135 -5.33 14.34 -8.40
CA SER A 135 -3.89 14.22 -8.23
C SER A 135 -3.52 12.77 -7.93
N LEU A 136 -2.78 12.14 -8.85
CA LEU A 136 -2.26 10.79 -8.72
C LEU A 136 -0.74 10.87 -8.52
N PHE A 137 -0.26 10.38 -7.38
CA PHE A 137 1.16 10.25 -7.08
C PHE A 137 1.66 8.86 -7.47
N ASP A 138 2.83 8.81 -8.09
CA ASP A 138 3.55 7.62 -8.50
C ASP A 138 5.00 7.72 -8.01
N GLY A 139 5.32 6.99 -6.94
CA GLY A 139 6.68 6.92 -6.42
C GLY A 139 7.65 6.24 -7.38
N ALA A 140 7.11 5.41 -8.29
CA ALA A 140 7.86 4.50 -9.12
C ALA A 140 8.20 5.02 -10.50
N ARG A 141 7.52 6.10 -10.92
CA ARG A 141 7.65 6.71 -12.24
C ARG A 141 7.35 5.69 -13.34
N HIS A 142 6.32 4.87 -13.12
CA HIS A 142 5.81 3.89 -14.08
C HIS A 142 5.11 4.54 -15.28
N GLY A 143 4.50 5.71 -15.09
CA GLY A 143 3.62 6.32 -16.09
C GLY A 143 2.31 5.54 -16.22
N ALA A 144 1.51 5.86 -17.23
CA ALA A 144 0.23 5.19 -17.43
C ALA A 144 -0.02 4.86 -18.90
N ASP A 145 -0.57 3.67 -19.17
CA ASP A 145 -1.17 3.34 -20.46
C ASP A 145 -2.52 4.03 -20.62
N TYR A 146 -3.25 4.12 -19.51
CA TYR A 146 -4.40 4.98 -19.36
C TYR A 146 -4.71 5.22 -17.88
N ILE A 147 -5.43 6.31 -17.62
CA ILE A 147 -6.08 6.57 -16.33
C ILE A 147 -7.55 6.83 -16.62
N ARG A 148 -8.44 6.08 -15.97
CA ARG A 148 -9.89 6.25 -16.08
C ARG A 148 -10.44 6.72 -14.75
N ILE A 149 -11.23 7.79 -14.78
CA ILE A 149 -11.90 8.33 -13.61
C ILE A 149 -13.40 8.17 -13.83
N TYR A 150 -14.03 7.46 -12.90
CA TYR A 150 -15.46 7.26 -12.82
C TYR A 150 -16.00 8.02 -11.62
N VAL A 151 -17.30 8.31 -11.66
CA VAL A 151 -18.06 8.80 -10.51
C VAL A 151 -19.31 7.95 -10.35
N THR A 152 -19.79 7.80 -9.12
CA THR A 152 -21.07 7.13 -8.87
C THR A 152 -22.22 7.95 -9.44
N LYS A 153 -23.21 7.35 -10.11
CA LYS A 153 -24.40 7.99 -10.67
C LYS A 153 -25.26 8.66 -9.59
N PRO A 154 -26.11 9.65 -9.94
CA PRO A 154 -27.02 10.27 -8.99
C PRO A 154 -27.93 9.24 -8.31
N GLY A 155 -28.19 9.42 -7.01
CA GLY A 155 -29.01 8.51 -6.21
C GLY A 155 -28.25 7.37 -5.52
N TYR A 156 -26.99 7.11 -5.90
CA TYR A 156 -26.14 6.18 -5.16
C TYR A 156 -25.79 6.73 -3.76
N ASN A 157 -25.86 5.89 -2.73
CA ASN A 157 -25.53 6.26 -1.36
C ASN A 157 -24.34 5.44 -0.82
N PRO A 158 -23.11 5.99 -0.77
CA PRO A 158 -21.91 5.27 -0.31
C PRO A 158 -21.94 4.90 1.18
N VAL A 159 -22.85 5.50 1.96
CA VAL A 159 -22.96 5.24 3.41
C VAL A 159 -23.64 3.89 3.67
N THR A 160 -24.50 3.44 2.76
CA THR A 160 -25.38 2.28 2.99
C THR A 160 -25.29 1.21 1.92
N THR A 161 -24.74 1.54 0.75
CA THR A 161 -24.76 0.66 -0.43
C THR A 161 -23.33 0.28 -0.82
N PRO A 162 -23.02 -1.03 -0.96
CA PRO A 162 -21.78 -1.47 -1.58
C PRO A 162 -21.69 -1.00 -3.04
N LEU A 163 -20.51 -0.54 -3.46
CA LEU A 163 -20.31 -0.03 -4.81
C LEU A 163 -20.40 -1.15 -5.85
N LYS A 164 -21.06 -0.89 -6.99
CA LYS A 164 -21.11 -1.78 -8.15
C LYS A 164 -20.61 -1.08 -9.41
N TRP A 165 -20.20 -1.84 -10.42
CA TRP A 165 -19.88 -1.28 -11.74
C TRP A 165 -21.07 -0.56 -12.37
N SER A 166 -22.28 -1.09 -12.17
CA SER A 166 -23.52 -0.46 -12.65
C SER A 166 -23.77 0.92 -12.07
N ASP A 167 -23.19 1.23 -10.90
CA ASP A 167 -23.34 2.52 -10.23
C ASP A 167 -22.40 3.58 -10.81
N LEU A 168 -21.43 3.21 -11.65
CA LEU A 168 -20.40 4.11 -12.13
C LEU A 168 -20.70 4.69 -13.51
N GLU A 169 -20.29 5.95 -13.72
CA GLU A 169 -20.22 6.60 -15.02
C GLU A 169 -18.78 7.10 -15.27
N LEU A 170 -18.23 6.84 -16.45
CA LEU A 170 -16.90 7.31 -16.83
C LEU A 170 -16.96 8.81 -17.13
N ILE A 171 -16.16 9.61 -16.42
CA ILE A 171 -16.12 11.08 -16.59
C ILE A 171 -14.81 11.57 -17.21
N LYS A 172 -13.75 10.76 -17.15
CA LYS A 172 -12.46 11.10 -17.75
C LYS A 172 -11.71 9.84 -18.17
N SER A 173 -11.13 9.88 -19.36
CA SER A 173 -10.11 8.94 -19.79
C SER A 173 -8.87 9.73 -20.22
N VAL A 174 -7.75 9.49 -19.56
CA VAL A 174 -6.43 9.99 -19.96
C VAL A 174 -5.76 8.88 -20.77
N PRO A 175 -5.24 9.16 -21.98
CA PRO A 175 -4.53 8.17 -22.78
C PRO A 175 -3.12 7.90 -22.21
N ASN A 176 -2.31 7.14 -22.95
CA ASN A 176 -0.95 6.85 -22.56
C ASN A 176 -0.19 8.16 -22.23
N THR A 177 0.40 8.20 -21.04
CA THR A 177 1.13 9.35 -20.51
C THR A 177 2.38 8.85 -19.80
N PRO A 178 3.56 8.92 -20.43
CA PRO A 178 4.83 8.52 -19.82
C PRO A 178 5.16 9.31 -18.55
N ALA A 179 5.80 8.68 -17.57
CA ALA A 179 6.16 9.32 -16.30
C ALA A 179 7.03 10.58 -16.45
N ALA A 180 7.82 10.69 -17.53
CA ALA A 180 8.64 11.87 -17.82
C ALA A 180 7.82 13.14 -18.07
N GLN A 181 6.51 13.02 -18.34
CA GLN A 181 5.59 14.15 -18.53
C GLN A 181 4.92 14.58 -17.22
N TRP A 182 5.13 13.84 -16.13
CA TRP A 182 4.49 14.09 -14.84
C TRP A 182 5.38 15.02 -14.00
N THR A 183 4.77 15.75 -13.08
CA THR A 183 5.45 16.74 -12.24
C THR A 183 6.31 16.04 -11.19
N GLN A 184 7.61 16.36 -11.14
CA GLN A 184 8.51 15.87 -10.10
C GLN A 184 8.05 16.32 -8.70
N GLN A 185 7.99 15.38 -7.77
CA GLN A 185 7.71 15.66 -6.36
C GLN A 185 8.99 15.56 -5.51
N LEU A 186 9.03 16.30 -4.40
CA LEU A 186 10.15 16.32 -3.45
C LEU A 186 10.40 14.95 -2.77
N SER A 187 9.41 14.07 -2.77
CA SER A 187 9.41 12.73 -2.18
C SER A 187 10.01 11.63 -3.08
N ASN A 188 10.87 11.99 -4.04
CA ASN A 188 11.46 11.07 -5.04
C ASN A 188 10.46 10.37 -5.97
N GLY A 189 9.23 10.87 -6.12
CA GLY A 189 8.22 10.39 -7.08
C GLY A 189 7.81 11.44 -8.13
N VAL A 190 6.79 11.11 -8.90
CA VAL A 190 6.12 12.04 -9.83
C VAL A 190 4.61 12.09 -9.55
N GLN A 191 3.96 13.17 -9.96
CA GLN A 191 2.51 13.34 -9.83
C GLN A 191 1.92 13.85 -11.13
N ILE A 192 0.76 13.31 -11.49
CA ILE A 192 -0.09 13.87 -12.54
C ILE A 192 -1.35 14.48 -11.92
N ASP A 193 -1.62 15.72 -12.31
CA ASP A 193 -2.84 16.45 -11.97
C ASP A 193 -3.78 16.41 -13.17
N ILE A 194 -4.95 15.81 -12.99
CA ILE A 194 -5.92 15.51 -14.05
C ILE A 194 -7.16 16.36 -13.84
N PRO A 195 -7.37 17.41 -14.65
CA PRO A 195 -8.63 18.15 -14.65
C PRO A 195 -9.78 17.25 -15.09
N ALA A 196 -10.80 17.18 -14.25
CA ALA A 196 -12.03 16.42 -14.45
C ALA A 196 -13.24 17.26 -14.04
N GLY A 197 -14.41 16.86 -14.52
CA GLY A 197 -15.64 17.52 -14.14
C GLY A 197 -16.87 16.72 -14.51
N VAL A 198 -17.95 17.04 -13.84
CA VAL A 198 -19.28 16.45 -14.03
C VAL A 198 -20.30 17.54 -13.77
N SER A 199 -21.35 17.63 -14.58
CA SER A 199 -22.34 18.70 -14.46
C SER A 199 -23.45 18.35 -13.47
N GLY A 200 -23.96 19.36 -12.77
CA GLY A 200 -25.19 19.24 -11.97
C GLY A 200 -25.11 18.32 -10.76
N ARG A 201 -23.90 17.98 -10.28
CA ARG A 201 -23.72 17.15 -9.09
C ARG A 201 -23.74 17.98 -7.82
N SER A 202 -24.36 17.42 -6.80
CA SER A 202 -24.34 17.90 -5.42
C SER A 202 -24.37 16.70 -4.46
N GLY A 203 -23.89 16.91 -3.25
CA GLY A 203 -23.94 15.92 -2.19
C GLY A 203 -22.91 14.79 -2.32
N ARG A 204 -23.15 13.75 -1.51
CA ARG A 204 -22.23 12.63 -1.28
C ARG A 204 -22.08 11.78 -2.54
N ALA A 205 -20.83 11.52 -2.93
CA ALA A 205 -20.50 10.63 -4.05
C ALA A 205 -19.16 9.91 -3.80
N MET A 206 -18.80 9.04 -4.73
CA MET A 206 -17.49 8.39 -4.77
C MET A 206 -16.89 8.55 -6.17
N LEU A 207 -15.60 8.90 -6.22
CA LEU A 207 -14.78 8.74 -7.42
C LEU A 207 -14.13 7.37 -7.39
N TYR A 208 -14.09 6.71 -8.54
CA TYR A 208 -13.37 5.46 -8.72
C TYR A 208 -12.34 5.64 -9.83
N THR A 209 -11.06 5.46 -9.50
CA THR A 209 -9.95 5.70 -10.43
C THR A 209 -9.26 4.39 -10.74
N ILE A 210 -9.12 4.07 -12.02
CA ILE A 210 -8.30 2.98 -12.53
C ILE A 210 -7.05 3.58 -13.15
N TRP A 211 -5.88 3.17 -12.66
CA TRP A 211 -4.58 3.50 -13.28
C TRP A 211 -3.95 2.21 -13.80
N GLN A 212 -3.81 2.10 -15.13
CA GLN A 212 -3.02 1.06 -15.76
C GLN A 212 -1.58 1.58 -15.90
N ALA A 213 -0.66 1.03 -15.14
CA ALA A 213 0.75 1.40 -15.23
C ALA A 213 1.39 0.85 -16.52
N SER A 214 2.40 1.54 -17.06
CA SER A 214 3.01 1.16 -18.35
C SER A 214 4.18 0.17 -18.26
N HIS A 215 4.68 -0.12 -17.06
CA HIS A 215 5.86 -0.98 -16.88
C HIS A 215 5.56 -2.48 -16.94
N ALA A 216 4.30 -2.86 -16.70
CA ALA A 216 3.80 -4.23 -16.69
C ALA A 216 2.27 -4.20 -16.84
N ASP A 217 1.63 -5.36 -17.02
CA ASP A 217 0.18 -5.47 -16.84
C ASP A 217 -0.17 -5.41 -15.35
N GLN A 218 -0.09 -4.20 -14.80
CA GLN A 218 -0.38 -3.88 -13.40
C GLN A 218 -1.37 -2.71 -13.36
N SER A 219 -2.50 -2.94 -12.69
CA SER A 219 -3.63 -2.02 -12.62
C SER A 219 -3.95 -1.69 -11.17
N TYR A 220 -4.20 -0.43 -10.90
CA TYR A 220 -4.51 0.11 -9.59
C TYR A 220 -5.93 0.63 -9.53
N TYR A 221 -6.55 0.54 -8.36
CA TYR A 221 -7.96 0.85 -8.18
C TYR A 221 -8.16 1.67 -6.91
N PHE A 222 -8.65 2.90 -7.05
CA PHE A 222 -8.75 3.83 -5.93
C PHE A 222 -10.16 4.36 -5.79
N CYS A 223 -10.75 4.16 -4.61
CA CYS A 223 -11.99 4.82 -4.21
C CYS A 223 -11.67 6.09 -3.43
N SER A 224 -12.18 7.24 -3.88
CA SER A 224 -12.11 8.51 -3.16
C SER A 224 -13.51 9.00 -2.82
N ASP A 225 -13.76 9.17 -1.52
CA ASP A 225 -15.02 9.68 -1.00
C ASP A 225 -15.07 11.21 -1.17
N VAL A 226 -16.13 11.72 -1.81
CA VAL A 226 -16.26 13.15 -2.12
C VAL A 226 -17.64 13.71 -1.79
N ASN A 227 -17.72 15.03 -1.67
CA ASN A 227 -18.96 15.78 -1.51
C ASN A 227 -19.00 16.93 -2.52
N PHE A 228 -19.89 16.85 -3.51
CA PHE A 228 -20.05 17.88 -4.54
C PHE A 228 -20.84 19.08 -4.01
N GLY A 229 -20.40 20.29 -4.38
CA GLY A 229 -21.06 21.54 -3.98
C GLY A 229 -20.42 22.25 -2.79
N GLY A 230 -19.26 21.77 -2.31
CA GLY A 230 -18.40 22.54 -1.42
C GLY A 230 -17.51 23.49 -2.22
N THR A 231 -17.47 24.77 -1.86
CA THR A 231 -16.47 25.72 -2.38
C THR A 231 -15.07 25.32 -1.91
N THR A 232 -14.10 25.23 -2.80
CA THR A 232 -12.70 24.92 -2.52
C THR A 232 -11.98 26.06 -1.76
N ASN A 233 -11.31 25.79 -0.63
CA ASN A 233 -10.09 26.49 -0.15
C ASN A 233 -9.37 25.69 0.98
N PRO A 234 -8.05 25.85 1.23
CA PRO A 234 -7.16 24.82 1.77
C PRO A 234 -7.01 24.83 3.30
N SER A 235 -6.53 23.68 3.79
CA SER A 235 -5.86 23.44 5.09
C SER A 235 -6.71 23.58 6.38
N PRO A 236 -6.63 22.62 7.32
CA PRO A 236 -7.54 22.54 8.45
C PRO A 236 -7.10 23.46 9.61
N SER A 237 -7.87 24.51 9.88
CA SER A 237 -7.90 25.16 11.19
C SER A 237 -9.04 24.59 12.03
N ASN A 238 -8.62 24.13 13.21
CA ASN A 238 -9.38 23.55 14.30
C ASN A 238 -10.59 24.43 14.73
N PRO A 239 -11.73 23.82 15.14
CA PRO A 239 -12.52 24.41 16.20
C PRO A 239 -12.77 23.45 17.37
N SER A 240 -12.66 24.03 18.55
CA SER A 240 -12.67 23.47 19.90
C SER A 240 -14.02 22.89 20.36
N SER A 241 -13.95 21.80 21.15
CA SER A 241 -14.72 21.36 22.35
C SER A 241 -16.10 21.99 22.69
N PRO A 242 -17.07 21.24 23.29
CA PRO A 242 -16.90 20.63 24.63
C PRO A 242 -17.44 19.18 24.83
N SER A 243 -16.84 18.51 25.83
CA SER A 243 -17.27 17.28 26.54
C SER A 243 -18.43 17.58 27.52
N PRO A 244 -19.08 16.65 28.30
CA PRO A 244 -18.88 15.20 28.47
C PRO A 244 -20.17 14.32 28.57
N SER A 245 -20.03 12.98 28.49
CA SER A 245 -20.45 11.99 29.52
C SER A 245 -20.50 10.53 28.99
N ASN A 246 -19.82 9.62 29.71
CA ASN A 246 -19.87 8.14 29.65
C ASN A 246 -20.93 7.65 30.69
N PRO A 247 -21.28 6.34 30.89
CA PRO A 247 -20.66 5.07 30.45
C PRO A 247 -21.65 4.04 29.83
N SER A 248 -21.22 2.94 29.18
CA SER A 248 -21.02 1.61 29.81
C SER A 248 -20.65 0.54 28.76
N SER A 249 -19.78 -0.40 29.15
CA SER A 249 -19.30 -1.58 28.40
C SER A 249 -20.35 -2.71 28.30
N PRO A 250 -20.26 -3.63 27.32
CA PRO A 250 -19.84 -5.01 27.64
C PRO A 250 -18.91 -5.72 26.61
N SER A 251 -18.41 -6.88 27.05
CA SER A 251 -17.42 -7.85 26.51
C SER A 251 -17.74 -8.51 25.14
N PRO A 252 -16.76 -9.20 24.49
CA PRO A 252 -16.85 -9.66 23.09
C PRO A 252 -17.51 -11.05 22.94
N SER A 253 -18.16 -11.28 21.80
CA SER A 253 -18.62 -12.60 21.34
C SER A 253 -17.79 -13.10 20.16
N THR A 254 -17.48 -14.40 20.22
CA THR A 254 -16.73 -15.23 19.29
C THR A 254 -17.42 -15.45 17.94
N SER A 255 -16.67 -15.43 16.83
CA SER A 255 -17.11 -16.01 15.56
C SER A 255 -15.96 -16.74 14.86
N VAL A 256 -16.28 -17.94 14.34
CA VAL A 256 -15.39 -18.95 13.76
C VAL A 256 -15.21 -18.71 12.25
N SER A 257 -13.99 -18.84 11.73
CA SER A 257 -13.66 -18.88 10.29
C SER A 257 -13.40 -20.31 9.81
N PRO A 258 -13.74 -20.68 8.55
CA PRO A 258 -13.38 -21.98 7.98
C PRO A 258 -11.95 -21.97 7.41
N SER A 259 -11.32 -23.15 7.45
CA SER A 259 -9.89 -23.37 7.19
C SER A 259 -9.58 -23.71 5.72
N THR A 260 -8.48 -23.18 5.19
CA THR A 260 -7.75 -23.75 4.05
C THR A 260 -6.31 -24.05 4.47
N SER A 261 -5.86 -25.27 4.18
CA SER A 261 -4.62 -25.86 4.69
C SER A 261 -3.36 -25.37 3.96
N THR A 262 -2.39 -24.86 4.73
CA THR A 262 -1.01 -24.55 4.31
C THR A 262 -0.05 -25.59 4.97
N PRO A 263 1.09 -25.98 4.34
CA PRO A 263 2.00 -27.03 4.85
C PRO A 263 2.51 -26.81 6.29
N PRO A 264 2.91 -27.90 7.00
CA PRO A 264 3.20 -27.87 8.43
C PRO A 264 4.41 -27.01 8.74
N VAL A 265 4.24 -26.09 9.68
CA VAL A 265 5.31 -25.20 10.18
C VAL A 265 6.04 -25.91 11.32
N THR A 266 7.32 -26.24 11.14
CA THR A 266 8.17 -26.78 12.21
C THR A 266 8.70 -25.64 13.07
N GLY A 267 7.93 -25.25 14.09
CA GLY A 267 8.26 -24.17 15.03
C GLY A 267 6.99 -23.55 15.64
N SER A 268 7.12 -22.81 16.75
CA SER A 268 5.99 -22.08 17.36
C SER A 268 5.43 -20.99 16.44
N CYS A 269 6.27 -20.43 15.56
CA CYS A 269 5.89 -19.53 14.47
C CYS A 269 6.86 -19.64 13.28
N ALA A 270 6.44 -19.18 12.11
CA ALA A 270 7.30 -18.88 10.97
C ALA A 270 7.17 -17.41 10.57
N ALA A 271 8.20 -16.88 9.92
CA ALA A 271 8.18 -15.52 9.39
C ALA A 271 8.71 -15.49 7.95
N THR A 272 8.05 -14.73 7.09
CA THR A 272 8.44 -14.56 5.68
C THR A 272 8.59 -13.08 5.36
N HIS A 273 9.73 -12.70 4.77
CA HIS A 273 10.01 -11.33 4.33
C HIS A 273 9.63 -11.14 2.86
N THR A 274 9.10 -9.97 2.53
CA THR A 274 8.82 -9.54 1.17
C THR A 274 9.22 -8.07 1.04
N VAL A 275 9.97 -7.73 -0.01
CA VAL A 275 10.17 -6.32 -0.38
C VAL A 275 8.92 -5.90 -1.12
N THR A 276 8.10 -5.06 -0.51
CA THR A 276 6.84 -4.60 -1.12
C THR A 276 7.06 -3.42 -2.05
N SER A 277 8.16 -2.69 -1.85
CA SER A 277 8.55 -1.54 -2.67
C SER A 277 10.04 -1.24 -2.45
N GLN A 278 10.72 -0.66 -3.43
CA GLN A 278 12.08 -0.11 -3.29
C GLN A 278 12.09 1.33 -3.84
N TRP A 279 13.14 2.14 -3.69
CA TRP A 279 13.34 3.45 -4.34
C TRP A 279 14.80 3.90 -4.21
N SER A 280 15.13 5.08 -4.73
CA SER A 280 16.49 5.63 -4.61
C SER A 280 16.83 5.93 -3.16
N GLY A 281 17.76 5.15 -2.61
CA GLY A 281 18.23 5.31 -1.23
C GLY A 281 17.37 4.64 -0.17
N GLY A 282 16.35 3.87 -0.52
CA GLY A 282 15.57 3.10 0.47
C GLY A 282 14.65 2.04 -0.11
N PHE A 283 14.00 1.28 0.76
CA PHE A 283 13.01 0.27 0.40
C PHE A 283 12.01 0.04 1.51
N GLN A 284 10.89 -0.59 1.20
CA GLN A 284 9.88 -1.04 2.13
C GLN A 284 9.87 -2.56 2.20
N GLY A 285 10.12 -3.09 3.39
CA GLY A 285 10.02 -4.51 3.69
C GLY A 285 8.75 -4.80 4.50
N GLU A 286 8.12 -5.94 4.23
CA GLU A 286 7.06 -6.50 5.05
C GLU A 286 7.49 -7.88 5.54
N VAL A 287 7.19 -8.20 6.79
CA VAL A 287 7.42 -9.50 7.38
C VAL A 287 6.10 -10.03 7.90
N LYS A 288 5.64 -11.13 7.29
CA LYS A 288 4.45 -11.89 7.72
C LYS A 288 4.86 -12.94 8.73
N VAL A 289 4.30 -12.88 9.93
CA VAL A 289 4.47 -13.83 11.02
C VAL A 289 3.24 -14.75 11.04
N THR A 290 3.46 -16.06 11.01
CA THR A 290 2.40 -17.08 11.00
C THR A 290 2.56 -17.99 12.20
N ALA A 291 1.50 -18.16 12.98
CA ALA A 291 1.49 -19.11 14.08
C ALA A 291 1.53 -20.54 13.55
N GLY A 292 2.18 -21.44 14.29
CA GLY A 292 2.14 -22.88 13.99
C GLY A 292 0.76 -23.51 14.25
N SER A 293 0.74 -24.77 14.67
CA SER A 293 -0.51 -25.48 14.97
C SER A 293 -1.19 -25.04 16.27
N ALA A 294 -0.58 -24.14 17.05
CA ALA A 294 -1.13 -23.57 18.27
C ALA A 294 -1.16 -22.05 18.19
N ALA A 295 -2.08 -21.42 18.92
CA ALA A 295 -2.11 -19.97 19.06
C ALA A 295 -0.87 -19.49 19.82
N ILE A 296 -0.38 -18.30 19.47
CA ILE A 296 0.74 -17.63 20.12
C ILE A 296 0.28 -16.32 20.77
N LYS A 297 0.93 -15.93 21.88
CA LYS A 297 0.66 -14.69 22.65
C LYS A 297 1.62 -13.56 22.29
N SER A 298 2.85 -13.91 21.91
CA SER A 298 3.88 -12.97 21.50
C SER A 298 4.80 -13.62 20.47
N TRP A 299 5.47 -12.79 19.69
CA TRP A 299 6.46 -13.24 18.71
C TRP A 299 7.67 -12.31 18.68
N THR A 300 8.81 -12.91 18.33
CA THR A 300 10.06 -12.23 18.05
C THR A 300 10.59 -12.75 16.71
N VAL A 301 10.82 -11.85 15.77
CA VAL A 301 11.47 -12.15 14.50
C VAL A 301 12.88 -11.58 14.51
N THR A 302 13.86 -12.41 14.16
CA THR A 302 15.23 -11.97 13.94
C THR A 302 15.53 -12.00 12.44
N LEU A 303 15.89 -10.84 11.90
CA LEU A 303 16.35 -10.64 10.53
C LEU A 303 17.87 -10.48 10.55
N THR A 304 18.61 -11.38 9.91
CA THR A 304 20.07 -11.28 9.80
C THR A 304 20.45 -10.98 8.35
N TYR A 305 21.03 -9.81 8.13
CA TYR A 305 21.44 -9.32 6.81
C TYR A 305 22.90 -9.71 6.49
N PRO A 306 23.27 -9.78 5.20
CA PRO A 306 24.67 -9.98 4.79
C PRO A 306 25.61 -8.84 5.24
N GLY A 307 25.07 -7.64 5.44
CA GLY A 307 25.78 -6.45 5.96
C GLY A 307 24.98 -5.79 7.08
N THR A 308 25.32 -4.56 7.47
CA THR A 308 24.58 -3.81 8.50
C THR A 308 23.09 -3.76 8.19
N ALA A 309 22.25 -4.02 9.19
CA ALA A 309 20.79 -4.01 9.02
C ALA A 309 20.35 -2.61 8.55
N PRO A 310 19.75 -2.48 7.36
CA PRO A 310 19.50 -1.17 6.76
C PRO A 310 18.26 -0.46 7.32
N ILE A 311 17.63 -0.99 8.37
CA ILE A 311 16.30 -0.57 8.81
C ILE A 311 16.34 0.78 9.51
N ALA A 312 15.62 1.76 8.96
CA ALA A 312 15.53 3.14 9.44
C ALA A 312 14.23 3.44 10.19
N GLN A 313 13.11 2.82 9.80
CA GLN A 313 11.80 2.99 10.44
C GLN A 313 11.04 1.68 10.47
N THR A 314 10.15 1.48 11.43
CA THR A 314 9.34 0.27 11.55
C THR A 314 7.97 0.63 12.08
N TRP A 315 6.95 -0.11 11.64
CA TRP A 315 5.59 -0.05 12.17
C TRP A 315 5.12 -1.47 12.53
N ASN A 316 4.14 -1.54 13.42
CA ASN A 316 3.58 -2.80 13.95
C ASN A 316 4.63 -3.73 14.61
N ALA A 317 5.82 -3.22 14.95
CA ALA A 317 6.82 -3.95 15.73
C ALA A 317 7.70 -2.95 16.49
N THR A 318 8.26 -3.39 17.62
CA THR A 318 9.40 -2.73 18.27
C THR A 318 10.67 -3.33 17.68
N LEU A 319 11.55 -2.50 17.14
CA LEU A 319 12.78 -2.95 16.48
C LEU A 319 14.01 -2.53 17.30
N THR A 320 14.94 -3.47 17.46
CA THR A 320 16.32 -3.18 17.88
C THR A 320 17.29 -3.67 16.81
N THR A 321 18.35 -2.90 16.54
CA THR A 321 19.38 -3.25 15.56
C THR A 321 20.73 -3.34 16.24
N ASN A 322 21.50 -4.37 15.89
CA ASN A 322 22.88 -4.55 16.32
C ASN A 322 23.70 -5.11 15.17
N GLY A 323 24.53 -4.26 14.56
CA GLY A 323 25.32 -4.61 13.38
C GLY A 323 24.43 -5.10 12.24
N ASN A 324 24.61 -6.36 11.85
CA ASN A 324 23.87 -7.00 10.75
C ASN A 324 22.51 -7.60 11.15
N THR A 325 22.14 -7.52 12.43
CA THR A 325 20.95 -8.19 12.96
C THR A 325 19.91 -7.16 13.39
N ALA A 326 18.67 -7.37 12.98
CA ALA A 326 17.51 -6.61 13.44
C ALA A 326 16.51 -7.55 14.13
N GLN A 327 16.17 -7.27 15.37
CA GLN A 327 15.20 -8.02 16.15
C GLN A 327 13.92 -7.21 16.28
N ALA A 328 12.84 -7.73 15.71
CA ALA A 328 11.50 -7.18 15.76
C ALA A 328 10.64 -7.98 16.75
N THR A 329 10.02 -7.31 17.72
CA THR A 329 9.04 -7.91 18.63
C THR A 329 7.67 -7.32 18.38
N ASN A 330 6.62 -8.10 18.67
CA ASN A 330 5.25 -7.64 18.54
C ASN A 330 4.98 -6.40 19.41
N VAL A 331 4.07 -5.56 18.94
CA VAL A 331 3.45 -4.51 19.76
C VAL A 331 2.20 -5.07 20.46
N SER A 332 1.57 -4.26 21.32
CA SER A 332 0.52 -4.71 22.25
C SER A 332 -0.67 -5.40 21.57
N TYR A 333 -1.04 -5.00 20.35
CA TYR A 333 -2.26 -5.47 19.69
C TYR A 333 -2.04 -6.64 18.72
N ASN A 334 -0.80 -6.94 18.32
CA ASN A 334 -0.53 -7.94 17.28
C ASN A 334 0.33 -9.11 17.74
N GLY A 335 0.53 -9.29 19.05
CA GLY A 335 1.21 -10.46 19.60
C GLY A 335 0.37 -11.73 19.53
N GLY A 336 -0.93 -11.59 19.80
CA GLY A 336 -1.89 -12.69 19.77
C GLY A 336 -2.20 -13.12 18.33
N VAL A 337 -1.81 -14.34 17.95
CA VAL A 337 -2.09 -14.89 16.62
C VAL A 337 -2.68 -16.29 16.80
N ALA A 338 -3.89 -16.51 16.29
CA ALA A 338 -4.56 -17.80 16.35
C ALA A 338 -3.78 -18.89 15.58
N ALA A 339 -3.98 -20.16 15.90
CA ALA A 339 -3.33 -21.28 15.21
C ALA A 339 -3.54 -21.19 13.70
N GLY A 340 -2.45 -21.28 12.93
CA GLY A 340 -2.44 -21.14 11.47
C GLY A 340 -2.77 -19.74 10.92
N ALA A 341 -3.10 -18.77 11.77
CA ALA A 341 -3.33 -17.39 11.36
C ALA A 341 -2.00 -16.61 11.25
N SER A 342 -2.07 -15.41 10.69
CA SER A 342 -0.90 -14.56 10.50
C SER A 342 -1.15 -13.13 10.92
N THR A 343 -0.05 -12.43 11.21
CA THR A 343 0.04 -10.97 11.35
C THR A 343 1.24 -10.48 10.55
N SER A 344 1.35 -9.18 10.32
CA SER A 344 2.50 -8.60 9.61
C SER A 344 2.97 -7.30 10.26
N PHE A 345 4.29 -7.10 10.20
CA PHE A 345 4.91 -5.80 10.45
C PHE A 345 5.69 -5.36 9.22
N GLY A 346 5.94 -4.06 9.10
CA GLY A 346 6.72 -3.52 7.99
C GLY A 346 7.74 -2.50 8.46
N PHE A 347 8.66 -2.18 7.56
CA PHE A 347 9.77 -1.29 7.87
C PHE A 347 10.27 -0.59 6.61
N LEU A 348 10.89 0.58 6.81
CA LEU A 348 11.68 1.24 5.78
C LEU A 348 13.16 0.93 6.00
N GLY A 349 13.79 0.36 4.98
CA GLY A 349 15.23 0.20 4.89
C GLY A 349 15.88 1.31 4.07
N SER A 350 17.16 1.53 4.29
CA SER A 350 18.02 2.45 3.54
C SER A 350 18.87 1.69 2.52
N GLY A 351 19.16 2.33 1.39
CA GLY A 351 19.89 1.72 0.28
C GLY A 351 19.08 0.65 -0.46
N THR A 352 19.78 -0.27 -1.14
CA THR A 352 19.18 -1.37 -1.91
C THR A 352 18.73 -2.48 -0.97
N ALA A 353 17.52 -3.01 -1.20
CA ALA A 353 17.00 -4.14 -0.44
C ALA A 353 17.91 -5.35 -0.57
N SER A 354 18.17 -6.00 0.56
CA SER A 354 18.87 -7.27 0.64
C SER A 354 18.00 -8.28 1.37
N THR A 355 18.12 -9.55 0.99
CA THR A 355 17.33 -10.62 1.60
C THR A 355 17.98 -11.08 2.90
N PRO A 356 17.34 -10.90 4.07
CA PRO A 356 17.85 -11.42 5.32
C PRO A 356 17.56 -12.92 5.45
N THR A 357 18.36 -13.62 6.27
CA THR A 357 17.90 -14.88 6.87
C THR A 357 16.97 -14.57 8.03
N ILE A 358 15.93 -15.40 8.21
CA ILE A 358 14.83 -15.11 9.13
C ILE A 358 14.67 -16.26 10.11
N THR A 359 14.54 -15.92 11.38
CA THR A 359 14.08 -16.85 12.43
C THR A 359 12.91 -16.23 13.18
N CYS A 360 12.00 -17.08 13.65
CA CYS A 360 10.82 -16.67 14.42
C CYS A 360 10.76 -17.50 15.72
N THR A 361 10.58 -16.83 16.85
CA THR A 361 10.26 -17.46 18.14
C THR A 361 8.96 -16.87 18.68
N ALA A 362 8.20 -17.66 19.43
CA ALA A 362 6.93 -17.22 20.00
C ALA A 362 6.67 -17.83 21.37
N THR A 363 5.82 -17.17 22.15
CA THR A 363 5.26 -17.73 23.39
C THR A 363 3.81 -18.17 23.15
N THR A 364 3.37 -19.24 23.80
CA THR A 364 2.02 -19.83 23.66
C THR A 364 1.13 -19.58 24.87
#